data_AF-A0A087CGT3-F1
#
_entry.id   AF-A0A087CGT3-F1
#
_cell.length_a   1.000
_cell.length_b   1.000
_cell.length_c   1.000
_cell.angle_alpha   90.00
_cell.angle_beta   90.00
_cell.angle_gamma   90.00
#
_symmetry.space_group_name_H-M   'P 1'
#
loop_
_entity.id
_entity.type
_entity.pdbx_description
1 polymer ?
#
loop_
_entity_poly.entity_id
_entity_poly.type
_entity_poly.pdbx_seq_one_letter_code
_entity_poly.pdbx_strand_id
1 'polypeptide(L)'
;MTSTSSQTAFAFAPPAAIGALPQLPDMGVDASWCRCHAVVRQCQSTVSRVTADTDDTVQECRSVLVRAGLLDWQGAAAECFRAELAGIDALLGALEMSSREMLRMSLIQGAR
;
A
#
# COMPACT_ATOMS: atom_id res chain seq x y z
N MET A 1 8.86 -40.48 -8.49
CA MET A 1 8.60 -39.16 -7.88
C MET A 1 8.85 -38.09 -8.94
N THR A 2 7.81 -37.58 -9.58
CA THR A 2 7.90 -36.48 -10.54
C THR A 2 6.72 -35.55 -10.27
N SER A 3 6.94 -34.52 -9.45
CA SER A 3 5.97 -33.44 -9.23
C SER A 3 6.10 -32.45 -10.38
N THR A 4 5.11 -32.42 -11.26
CA THR A 4 4.96 -31.39 -12.28
C THR A 4 4.33 -30.17 -11.63
N SER A 5 5.15 -29.18 -11.28
CA SER A 5 4.68 -27.87 -10.80
C SER A 5 4.03 -27.12 -11.97
N SER A 6 2.70 -27.15 -12.06
CA SER A 6 1.94 -26.30 -12.98
C SER A 6 2.05 -24.85 -12.53
N GLN A 7 3.02 -24.12 -13.08
CA GLN A 7 3.04 -22.65 -13.00
C GLN A 7 2.01 -22.11 -13.99
N THR A 8 0.78 -21.87 -13.54
CA THR A 8 -0.15 -21.00 -14.26
C THR A 8 0.38 -19.57 -14.19
N ALA A 9 1.00 -19.12 -15.28
CA ALA A 9 1.36 -17.72 -15.48
C ALA A 9 0.08 -16.87 -15.48
N PHE A 10 -0.08 -16.01 -14.46
CA PHE A 10 -1.10 -14.97 -14.49
C PHE A 10 -0.61 -13.84 -15.39
N ALA A 11 -1.13 -13.76 -16.61
CA ALA A 11 -0.92 -12.61 -17.47
C ALA A 11 -1.70 -11.41 -16.89
N PHE A 12 -0.99 -10.36 -16.47
CA PHE A 12 -1.60 -9.09 -16.12
C PHE A 12 -1.95 -8.34 -17.41
N ALA A 13 -3.22 -8.41 -17.82
CA ALA A 13 -3.73 -7.56 -18.88
C ALA A 13 -4.04 -6.17 -18.29
N PRO A 14 -3.62 -5.06 -18.92
CA PRO A 14 -4.00 -3.72 -18.48
C PRO A 14 -5.53 -3.56 -18.54
N PRO A 15 -6.14 -2.75 -17.65
CA PRO A 15 -7.59 -2.64 -17.57
C PRO A 15 -8.12 -2.04 -18.87
N ALA A 16 -8.82 -2.87 -19.66
CA ALA A 16 -9.60 -2.39 -20.78
C ALA A 16 -10.67 -1.42 -20.26
N ALA A 17 -10.89 -0.33 -21.01
CA ALA A 17 -11.81 0.75 -20.69
C ALA A 17 -13.14 0.25 -20.09
N ILE A 18 -13.54 0.87 -18.97
CA ILE A 18 -14.79 0.62 -18.26
C ILE A 18 -15.96 1.01 -19.18
N GLY A 19 -16.36 0.10 -20.06
CA GLY A 19 -17.45 0.30 -21.00
C GLY A 19 -18.15 -1.03 -21.22
N ALA A 20 -19.23 -1.25 -20.46
CA ALA A 20 -20.12 -2.41 -20.51
C ALA A 20 -19.52 -3.75 -20.02
N LEU A 21 -19.42 -3.92 -18.70
CA LEU A 21 -19.55 -5.25 -18.10
C LEU A 21 -21.02 -5.68 -18.21
N PRO A 22 -21.33 -6.89 -18.71
CA PRO A 22 -22.68 -7.42 -18.62
C PRO A 22 -23.07 -7.48 -17.14
N GLN A 23 -24.18 -6.85 -16.78
CA GLN A 23 -24.69 -6.94 -15.42
C GLN A 23 -25.10 -8.39 -15.17
N LEU A 24 -24.26 -9.11 -14.42
CA LEU A 24 -24.61 -10.42 -13.91
C LEU A 24 -25.85 -10.25 -13.01
N PRO A 25 -26.88 -11.10 -13.15
CA PRO A 25 -28.04 -11.04 -12.27
C PRO A 25 -27.57 -11.19 -10.82
N ASP A 26 -28.12 -10.38 -9.92
CA ASP A 26 -27.92 -10.51 -8.49
C ASP A 26 -28.60 -11.81 -8.03
N MET A 27 -27.82 -12.89 -7.96
CA MET A 27 -28.32 -14.23 -7.68
C MET A 27 -28.55 -14.49 -6.19
N GLY A 28 -28.45 -13.47 -5.31
CA GLY A 28 -28.66 -13.64 -3.86
C GLY A 28 -27.76 -14.69 -3.21
N VAL A 29 -26.67 -15.07 -3.88
CA VAL A 29 -25.69 -16.03 -3.38
C VAL A 29 -24.80 -15.28 -2.42
N ASP A 30 -24.68 -15.79 -1.20
CA ASP A 30 -23.78 -15.24 -0.20
C ASP A 30 -22.39 -15.01 -0.84
N ALA A 31 -22.01 -13.73 -0.94
CA ALA A 31 -20.77 -13.27 -1.54
C ALA A 31 -19.53 -13.88 -0.86
N SER A 32 -19.71 -14.52 0.29
CA SER A 32 -18.71 -15.35 0.96
C SER A 32 -18.23 -16.54 0.11
N TRP A 33 -19.08 -17.11 -0.76
CA TRP A 33 -18.84 -18.37 -1.47
C TRP A 33 -18.18 -18.23 -2.86
N CYS A 34 -18.19 -17.04 -3.47
CA CYS A 34 -17.49 -16.85 -4.74
C CYS A 34 -15.97 -16.79 -4.52
N ARG A 35 -15.22 -17.66 -5.21
CA ARG A 35 -13.76 -17.61 -5.25
C ARG A 35 -13.22 -16.25 -5.68
N CYS A 36 -13.96 -15.52 -6.52
CA CYS A 36 -13.67 -14.15 -6.93
C CYS A 36 -13.64 -13.18 -5.73
N HIS A 37 -14.64 -13.24 -4.85
CA HIS A 37 -14.72 -12.40 -3.66
C HIS A 37 -13.71 -12.81 -2.58
N ALA A 38 -13.34 -14.09 -2.50
CA ALA A 38 -12.27 -14.55 -1.62
C ALA A 38 -10.91 -13.92 -1.99
N VAL A 39 -10.60 -13.84 -3.29
CA VAL A 39 -9.38 -13.16 -3.78
C VAL A 39 -9.41 -11.66 -3.47
N VAL A 40 -10.55 -10.99 -3.69
CA VAL A 40 -10.71 -9.56 -3.36
C VAL A 40 -10.49 -9.30 -1.86
N ARG A 41 -11.08 -10.11 -0.97
CA ARG A 41 -10.85 -10.00 0.49
C ARG A 41 -9.39 -10.23 0.87
N GLN A 42 -8.71 -11.19 0.22
CA GLN A 42 -7.29 -11.44 0.45
C GLN A 42 -6.42 -10.25 0.00
N CYS A 43 -6.73 -9.64 -1.15
CA CYS A 43 -6.07 -8.43 -1.61
C CYS A 43 -6.29 -7.27 -0.64
N GLN A 44 -7.53 -7.04 -0.19
CA GLN A 44 -7.85 -6.01 0.80
C GLN A 44 -7.07 -6.22 2.11
N SER A 45 -7.05 -7.45 2.64
CA SER A 45 -6.29 -7.78 3.85
C SER A 45 -4.79 -7.55 3.67
N THR A 46 -4.25 -7.89 2.49
CA THR A 46 -2.83 -7.68 2.19
C THR A 46 -2.50 -6.19 2.13
N VAL A 47 -3.32 -5.39 1.44
CA VAL A 47 -3.15 -3.93 1.36
C VAL A 47 -3.22 -3.31 2.74
N SER A 48 -4.23 -3.65 3.55
CA SER A 48 -4.35 -3.11 4.91
C SER A 48 -3.15 -3.43 5.79
N ARG A 49 -2.61 -4.66 5.69
CA ARG A 49 -1.41 -5.05 6.45
C ARG A 49 -0.18 -4.28 5.98
N VAL A 50 0.07 -4.23 4.67
CA VAL A 50 1.23 -3.52 4.10
C VAL A 50 1.18 -2.04 4.45
N THR A 51 -0.01 -1.43 4.41
CA THR A 51 -0.20 -0.05 4.84
C THR A 51 0.13 0.12 6.33
N ALA A 52 -0.36 -0.73 7.22
CA ALA A 52 -0.04 -0.65 8.65
C ALA A 52 1.48 -0.77 8.90
N ASP A 53 2.13 -1.76 8.28
CA ASP A 53 3.59 -1.95 8.39
C ASP A 53 4.36 -0.73 7.86
N THR A 54 3.86 -0.10 6.79
CA THR A 54 4.45 1.11 6.21
C THR A 54 4.31 2.29 7.17
N ASP A 55 3.14 2.49 7.77
CA ASP A 55 2.90 3.58 8.72
C ASP A 55 3.80 3.42 9.97
N ASP A 56 3.94 2.20 10.50
CA ASP A 56 4.84 1.90 11.63
C ASP A 56 6.30 2.23 11.27
N THR A 57 6.74 1.82 10.07
CA THR A 57 8.10 2.11 9.57
C THR A 57 8.33 3.62 9.43
N VAL A 58 7.34 4.37 8.94
CA VAL A 58 7.43 5.83 8.83
C VAL A 58 7.59 6.48 10.20
N GLN A 59 6.84 6.03 11.21
CA GLN A 59 7.00 6.55 12.58
C GLN A 59 8.39 6.24 13.14
N GLU A 60 8.92 5.04 12.89
CA GLU A 60 10.28 4.69 13.29
C GLU A 60 11.30 5.62 12.62
N CYS A 61 11.20 5.84 11.32
CA CYS A 61 12.07 6.78 10.59
C CYS A 61 11.99 8.19 11.17
N ARG A 62 10.80 8.71 11.48
CA ARG A 62 10.64 10.01 12.13
C ARG A 62 11.31 10.07 13.49
N SER A 63 11.20 9.00 14.29
CA SER A 63 11.90 8.92 15.58
C SER A 63 13.42 9.04 15.42
N VAL A 64 13.98 8.43 14.36
CA VAL A 64 15.40 8.52 14.03
C VAL A 64 15.77 9.94 13.59
N LEU A 65 14.96 10.56 12.72
CA LEU A 65 15.18 11.94 12.25
C LEU A 65 15.20 12.94 13.40
N VAL A 66 14.26 12.82 14.34
CA VAL A 66 14.23 13.67 15.55
C VAL A 66 15.52 13.50 16.35
N ARG A 67 15.98 12.26 16.57
CA ARG A 67 17.24 11.99 17.27
C ARG A 67 18.45 12.56 16.53
N ALA A 68 18.49 12.46 15.20
CA ALA A 68 19.55 13.02 14.38
C ALA A 68 19.58 14.56 14.45
N GLY A 69 18.41 15.21 14.56
CA GLY A 69 18.29 16.66 14.73
C GLY A 69 18.78 17.19 16.07
N LEU A 70 18.95 16.34 17.10
CA LEU A 70 19.48 16.73 18.40
C LEU A 70 21.02 16.78 18.45
N LEU A 71 21.70 16.36 17.38
CA LEU A 71 23.15 16.42 17.30
C LEU A 71 23.62 17.87 17.18
N ASP A 72 24.30 18.38 18.21
CA ASP A 72 24.82 19.75 18.27
C ASP A 72 26.17 19.88 17.55
N TRP A 73 26.13 19.88 16.22
CA TRP A 73 27.28 20.14 15.36
C TRP A 73 26.97 21.22 14.33
N GLN A 74 27.97 22.03 13.99
CA GLN A 74 27.85 23.26 13.22
C GLN A 74 28.77 23.28 11.99
N GLY A 75 28.55 24.24 11.09
CA GLY A 75 29.31 24.42 9.84
C GLY A 75 28.57 23.91 8.60
N ALA A 76 29.19 24.11 7.43
CA ALA A 76 28.57 23.81 6.13
C ALA A 76 28.13 22.34 5.99
N ALA A 77 28.90 21.40 6.53
CA ALA A 77 28.52 19.99 6.53
C ALA A 77 27.26 19.71 7.36
N ALA A 78 27.08 20.41 8.49
CA ALA A 78 25.90 20.28 9.33
C ALA A 78 24.65 20.87 8.66
N GLU A 79 24.82 21.95 7.89
CA GLU A 79 23.74 22.54 7.08
C GLU A 79 23.30 21.60 5.96
N CYS A 80 24.26 21.01 5.21
CA CYS A 80 23.96 20.00 4.20
C CYS A 80 23.21 18.80 4.80
N PHE A 81 23.67 18.29 5.93
CA PHE A 81 23.01 17.18 6.61
C PHE A 81 21.58 17.53 7.06
N ARG A 82 21.36 18.73 7.63
CA ARG A 82 20.00 19.19 7.97
C ARG A 82 19.09 19.32 6.75
N ALA A 83 19.63 19.76 5.62
CA ALA A 83 18.88 19.82 4.36
C ALA A 83 18.49 18.41 3.87
N GLU A 84 19.39 17.42 3.99
CA GLU A 84 19.07 16.02 3.70
C GLU A 84 17.99 15.47 4.62
N LEU A 85 18.08 15.72 5.94
CA LEU A 85 17.04 15.31 6.89
C LEU A 85 15.66 15.90 6.55
N ALA A 86 15.62 17.18 6.17
CA ALA A 86 14.39 17.83 5.73
C ALA A 86 13.82 17.21 4.43
N GLY A 87 14.70 16.82 3.51
CA GLY A 87 14.31 16.09 2.30
C GLY A 87 13.70 14.72 2.60
N ILE A 88 14.29 13.98 3.55
CA ILE A 88 13.75 12.68 4.00
C ILE A 88 12.39 12.86 4.66
N ASP A 89 12.22 13.85 5.54
CA ASP A 89 10.92 14.12 6.20
C ASP A 89 9.82 14.45 5.18
N ALA A 90 10.14 15.23 4.15
CA ALA A 90 9.21 15.52 3.06
C ALA A 90 8.78 14.25 2.29
N LEU A 91 9.71 13.33 2.01
CA LEU A 91 9.40 12.05 1.37
C LEU A 91 8.52 11.16 2.26
N LEU A 92 8.79 11.11 3.57
CA LEU A 92 7.96 10.39 4.53
C LEU A 92 6.53 10.96 4.57
N GLY A 93 6.38 12.28 4.55
CA GLY A 93 5.06 12.93 4.47
C GLY A 93 4.31 12.57 3.18
N ALA A 94 4.99 12.49 2.04
CA ALA A 94 4.39 12.05 0.78
C ALA A 94 3.94 10.58 0.84
N LEU A 95 4.73 9.72 1.48
CA LEU A 95 4.39 8.31 1.66
C LEU A 95 3.15 8.14 2.55
N GLU A 96 3.03 8.88 3.66
CA GLU A 96 1.83 8.87 4.52
C GLU A 96 0.57 9.31 3.77
N MET A 97 0.67 10.34 2.93
CA MET A 97 -0.46 10.78 2.12
C MET A 97 -0.91 9.71 1.12
N SER A 98 0.05 9.05 0.46
CA SER A 98 -0.22 7.94 -0.47
C SER A 98 -0.85 6.74 0.24
N SER A 99 -0.31 6.38 1.41
CA SER A 99 -0.80 5.30 2.28
C SER A 99 -2.26 5.54 2.69
N ARG A 100 -2.58 6.77 3.11
CA ARG A 100 -3.94 7.17 3.50
C ARG A 100 -4.93 7.12 2.33
N GLU A 101 -4.50 7.53 1.14
CA GLU A 101 -5.36 7.48 -0.05
C GLU A 101 -5.64 6.02 -0.48
N MET A 102 -4.64 5.14 -0.40
CA MET A 102 -4.84 3.71 -0.66
C MET A 102 -5.89 3.09 0.28
N LEU A 103 -5.85 3.43 1.58
CA LEU A 103 -6.88 2.99 2.54
C LEU A 103 -8.26 3.58 2.23
N ARG A 104 -8.31 4.85 1.85
CA ARG A 104 -9.58 5.50 1.48
C ARG A 104 -10.24 4.79 0.31
N MET A 105 -9.47 4.43 -0.72
CA MET A 105 -9.97 3.70 -1.89
C MET A 105 -10.44 2.28 -1.54
N SER A 106 -9.73 1.57 -0.64
CA SER A 106 -10.11 0.21 -0.25
C SER A 106 -11.40 0.17 0.57
N LEU A 107 -11.66 1.17 1.42
CA LEU A 107 -12.89 1.29 2.20
C LEU A 107 -14.12 1.57 1.34
N ILE A 108 -13.99 2.38 0.29
CA ILE A 108 -15.11 2.68 -0.64
C ILE A 108 -15.55 1.44 -1.42
N GLN A 109 -14.62 0.51 -1.69
CA GLN A 109 -14.91 -0.74 -2.40
C GLN A 109 -15.55 -1.83 -1.51
N GLY A 110 -15.44 -1.74 -0.18
CA GLY A 110 -16.02 -2.71 0.76
C GLY A 110 -17.45 -2.39 1.23
N ALA A 111 -17.99 -1.22 0.88
CA ALA A 111 -19.32 -0.76 1.30
C ALA A 111 -20.44 -0.99 0.26
N ARG A 112 -20.17 -1.75 -0.79
CA ARG A 112 -21.13 -2.17 -1.83
C ARG A 112 -21.22 -3.69 -1.85
#